data_AF-A0A108U4G2-F1
#
_entry.id   AF-A0A108U4G2-F1
#
_cell.length_a   1.000
_cell.length_b   1.000
_cell.length_c   1.000
_cell.angle_alpha   90.00
_cell.angle_beta   90.00
_cell.angle_gamma   90.00
#
_symmetry.space_group_name_H-M   'P 1'
#
loop_
_entity.id
_entity.type
_entity.pdbx_description
1 polymer ?
#
loop_
_entity_poly.entity_id
_entity_poly.type
_entity_poly.pdbx_seq_one_letter_code
_entity_poly.pdbx_strand_id
1 'polypeptide(L)'
;MAPPLSGEVRAALVERAASAGKAICVRSCRNEHELVECLRGMRAANTELLLLDPGDCLPASADLRGALARLPVPYIEVHDDDMSAPEPSIAPHCGQRLRRVHGYCAQSYTLALAIALEHLGCADSGNEVHVGT
;
A
#
# COMPACT_ATOMS: atom_id res chain seq x y z
N MET A 1 1.69 -17.81 -6.50
CA MET A 1 1.04 -17.36 -5.25
C MET A 1 2.14 -16.92 -4.31
N ALA A 2 2.44 -15.63 -4.31
CA ALA A 2 3.34 -15.02 -3.34
C ALA A 2 2.88 -15.38 -1.91
N PRO A 3 3.82 -15.67 -0.99
CA PRO A 3 3.47 -15.96 0.39
C PRO A 3 2.77 -14.75 1.02
N PRO A 4 1.82 -14.96 1.95
CA PRO A 4 1.21 -13.85 2.65
C PRO A 4 2.28 -13.09 3.46
N LEU A 5 2.10 -11.78 3.55
CA LEU A 5 2.81 -10.88 4.47
C LEU A 5 3.09 -11.59 5.82
N SER A 6 4.38 -11.69 6.17
CA SER A 6 4.80 -12.41 7.37
C SER A 6 4.18 -11.81 8.65
N GLY A 7 3.98 -12.65 9.67
CA GLY A 7 3.38 -12.23 10.93
C GLY A 7 4.15 -11.10 11.62
N GLU A 8 5.48 -11.14 11.54
CA GLU A 8 6.37 -10.12 12.12
C GLU A 8 6.21 -8.77 11.43
N VAL A 9 6.19 -8.75 10.08
CA VAL A 9 5.98 -7.52 9.31
C VAL A 9 4.62 -6.93 9.63
N ARG A 10 3.58 -7.77 9.67
CA ARG A 10 2.22 -7.31 10.03
C ARG A 10 2.17 -6.71 11.43
N ALA A 11 2.78 -7.34 12.42
CA ALA A 11 2.84 -6.81 13.79
C ALA A 11 3.52 -5.44 13.82
N ALA A 12 4.67 -5.31 13.16
CA ALA A 12 5.40 -4.05 13.09
C ALA A 12 4.62 -2.93 12.36
N LEU A 13 3.82 -3.25 11.34
CA LEU A 13 2.94 -2.29 10.69
C LEU A 13 1.81 -1.82 11.62
N VAL A 14 1.21 -2.74 12.38
CA VAL A 14 0.16 -2.41 13.36
C VAL A 14 0.71 -1.49 14.45
N GLU A 15 1.86 -1.82 15.03
CA GLU A 15 2.50 -1.00 16.07
C GLU A 15 2.81 0.41 15.56
N ARG A 16 3.37 0.54 14.35
CA ARG A 16 3.67 1.84 13.75
C ARG A 16 2.42 2.66 13.47
N ALA A 17 1.38 2.06 12.88
CA ALA A 17 0.12 2.75 12.66
C ALA A 17 -0.49 3.23 13.98
N ALA A 18 -0.51 2.36 15.00
CA ALA A 18 -1.03 2.69 16.33
C ALA A 18 -0.24 3.83 17.00
N SER A 19 1.08 3.83 16.89
CA SER A 19 1.93 4.90 17.42
C SER A 19 1.64 6.27 16.79
N ALA A 20 1.12 6.28 15.56
CA ALA A 20 0.70 7.48 14.84
C ALA A 20 -0.81 7.78 15.00
N GLY A 21 -1.51 7.11 15.93
CA GLY A 21 -2.94 7.31 16.17
C GLY A 21 -3.85 6.78 15.05
N LYS A 22 -3.35 5.87 14.21
CA LYS A 22 -4.08 5.23 13.11
C LYS A 22 -4.31 3.74 13.36
N ALA A 23 -5.32 3.20 12.71
CA ALA A 23 -5.57 1.77 12.66
C ALA A 23 -5.22 1.22 11.28
N ILE A 24 -4.70 0.00 11.21
CA ILE A 24 -4.45 -0.71 9.95
C ILE A 24 -5.23 -2.03 9.95
N CYS A 25 -5.90 -2.31 8.84
CA CYS A 25 -6.56 -3.58 8.58
C CYS A 25 -5.86 -4.26 7.40
N VAL A 26 -5.39 -5.48 7.62
CA VAL A 26 -4.70 -6.27 6.58
C VAL A 26 -5.65 -7.33 6.06
N ARG A 27 -5.92 -7.31 4.75
CA ARG A 27 -6.71 -8.33 4.06
C ARG A 27 -5.93 -8.90 2.89
N SER A 28 -5.74 -10.21 2.90
CA SER A 28 -5.19 -10.95 1.77
C SER A 28 -6.31 -11.36 0.81
N CYS A 29 -6.06 -11.24 -0.49
CA CYS A 29 -6.96 -11.69 -1.55
C CYS A 29 -6.27 -12.81 -2.32
N ARG A 30 -6.98 -13.92 -2.57
CA ARG A 30 -6.40 -15.11 -3.21
C ARG A 30 -6.36 -15.03 -4.73
N ASN A 31 -7.13 -14.11 -5.31
CA ASN A 31 -7.25 -13.91 -6.73
C ASN A 31 -7.73 -12.48 -7.02
N GLU A 32 -7.65 -12.08 -8.28
CA GLU A 32 -8.04 -10.74 -8.72
C GLU A 32 -9.51 -10.45 -8.42
N HIS A 33 -10.41 -11.43 -8.53
CA HIS A 33 -11.83 -11.23 -8.23
C HIS A 33 -12.07 -10.84 -6.77
N GLU A 34 -11.45 -11.55 -5.81
CA GLU A 34 -11.50 -11.18 -4.39
C GLU A 34 -10.93 -9.79 -4.12
N LEU A 35 -9.84 -9.43 -4.82
CA LEU A 35 -9.21 -8.11 -4.72
C LEU A 35 -10.16 -7.02 -5.24
N VAL A 36 -10.69 -7.18 -6.45
CA VAL A 36 -11.63 -6.24 -7.08
C VAL A 36 -12.88 -6.03 -6.21
N GLU A 37 -13.44 -7.09 -5.66
CA GLU A 37 -14.59 -6.98 -4.76
C GLU A 37 -14.24 -6.25 -3.45
N CYS A 38 -13.03 -6.49 -2.91
CA CYS A 38 -12.53 -5.69 -1.78
C CYS A 38 -12.42 -4.21 -2.14
N LEU A 39 -11.86 -3.89 -3.32
CA LEU A 39 -11.69 -2.52 -3.80
C LEU A 39 -13.04 -1.82 -3.98
N ARG A 40 -14.01 -2.49 -4.59
CA ARG A 40 -15.37 -1.97 -4.82
C ARG A 40 -16.17 -1.80 -3.52
N GLY A 41 -15.86 -2.60 -2.50
CA GLY A 41 -16.46 -2.51 -1.17
C GLY A 41 -15.96 -1.35 -0.31
N MET A 42 -14.81 -0.76 -0.63
CA MET A 42 -14.23 0.31 0.18
C MET A 42 -15.06 1.60 0.17
N ARG A 43 -15.03 2.31 1.30
CA ARG A 43 -15.72 3.57 1.54
C ARG A 43 -14.80 4.52 2.28
N ALA A 44 -14.75 5.78 1.86
CA ALA A 44 -13.92 6.81 2.50
C ALA A 44 -14.27 7.06 3.99
N ALA A 45 -15.51 6.74 4.41
CA ALA A 45 -15.91 6.85 5.81
C ALA A 45 -15.12 5.91 6.76
N ASN A 46 -14.55 4.82 6.23
CA ASN A 46 -13.91 3.77 7.02
C ASN A 46 -12.42 3.58 6.66
N THR A 47 -11.91 4.29 5.67
CA THR A 47 -10.55 4.11 5.15
C THR A 47 -10.09 5.45 4.60
N GLU A 48 -8.90 5.90 4.99
CA GLU A 48 -8.34 7.18 4.56
C GLU A 48 -7.32 6.98 3.42
N LEU A 49 -6.61 5.84 3.41
CA LEU A 49 -5.58 5.50 2.43
C LEU A 49 -5.46 3.97 2.32
N LEU A 50 -5.16 3.47 1.11
CA LEU A 50 -4.92 2.06 0.83
C LEU A 50 -3.43 1.76 0.56
N LEU A 51 -2.86 0.77 1.25
CA LEU A 51 -1.64 0.11 0.79
C LEU A 51 -2.05 -1.10 -0.05
N LEU A 52 -1.68 -1.11 -1.33
CA LEU A 52 -2.09 -2.14 -2.28
C LEU A 52 -0.87 -2.91 -2.77
N ASP A 53 -0.83 -4.18 -2.42
CA ASP A 53 0.02 -5.17 -3.06
C ASP A 53 -0.82 -6.00 -4.02
N PRO A 54 -0.68 -5.81 -5.35
CA PRO A 54 -1.42 -6.57 -6.32
C PRO A 54 -0.82 -7.98 -6.58
N GLY A 55 0.46 -8.22 -6.24
CA GLY A 55 1.18 -9.47 -6.49
C GLY A 55 0.87 -10.12 -7.84
N ASP A 56 0.49 -11.41 -7.80
CA ASP A 56 0.13 -12.21 -8.98
C ASP A 56 -1.12 -11.71 -9.75
N CYS A 57 -1.85 -10.68 -9.27
CA CYS A 57 -2.94 -10.05 -10.01
C CYS A 57 -2.45 -9.11 -11.13
N LEU A 58 -1.14 -9.05 -11.34
CA LEU A 58 -0.54 -8.28 -12.41
C LEU A 58 -0.22 -9.13 -13.64
N PRO A 59 -0.28 -8.55 -14.86
CA PRO A 59 -0.66 -7.16 -15.16
C PRO A 59 -2.15 -6.88 -14.93
N ALA A 60 -2.46 -5.69 -14.41
CA ALA A 60 -3.81 -5.36 -13.96
C ALA A 60 -4.85 -5.45 -15.10
N SER A 61 -5.91 -6.22 -14.88
CA SER A 61 -7.02 -6.36 -15.83
C SER A 61 -7.83 -5.06 -15.98
N ALA A 62 -8.77 -5.05 -16.93
CA ALA A 62 -9.70 -3.94 -17.06
C ALA A 62 -10.58 -3.77 -15.81
N ASP A 63 -10.96 -4.87 -15.16
CA ASP A 63 -11.78 -4.83 -13.93
C ASP A 63 -10.99 -4.25 -12.76
N LEU A 64 -9.73 -4.66 -12.58
CA LEU A 64 -8.85 -4.11 -11.55
C LEU A 64 -8.60 -2.62 -11.78
N ARG A 65 -8.26 -2.22 -13.01
CA ARG A 65 -8.09 -0.79 -13.35
C ARG A 65 -9.37 0.01 -13.13
N GLY A 66 -10.53 -0.55 -13.47
CA GLY A 66 -11.83 0.10 -13.26
C GLY A 66 -12.17 0.26 -11.77
N ALA A 67 -11.83 -0.74 -10.94
CA ALA A 67 -11.99 -0.65 -9.49
C ALA A 67 -11.08 0.42 -8.87
N LEU A 68 -9.81 0.48 -9.29
CA LEU A 68 -8.84 1.48 -8.82
C LEU A 68 -9.20 2.90 -9.27
N ALA A 69 -9.69 3.06 -10.49
CA ALA A 69 -10.13 4.36 -11.01
C ALA A 69 -11.33 4.94 -10.22
N ARG A 70 -12.15 4.08 -9.62
CA ARG A 70 -13.32 4.45 -8.81
C ARG A 70 -13.04 4.42 -7.31
N LEU A 71 -11.80 4.17 -6.91
CA LEU A 71 -11.42 4.09 -5.51
C LEU A 71 -11.66 5.47 -4.85
N PRO A 72 -12.38 5.55 -3.72
CA PRO A 72 -12.75 6.82 -3.11
C PRO A 72 -11.60 7.46 -2.31
N VAL A 73 -10.46 6.76 -2.19
CA VAL A 73 -9.30 7.14 -1.38
C VAL A 73 -8.03 7.01 -2.21
N PRO A 74 -6.97 7.75 -1.88
CA PRO A 74 -5.66 7.52 -2.47
C PRO A 74 -5.08 6.15 -2.09
N TYR A 75 -4.16 5.66 -2.92
CA TYR A 75 -3.45 4.42 -2.63
C TYR A 75 -1.96 4.51 -2.92
N ILE A 76 -1.18 3.69 -2.22
CA ILE A 76 0.24 3.43 -2.48
C ILE A 76 0.34 2.00 -2.98
N GLU A 77 0.94 1.82 -4.15
CA GLU A 77 1.27 0.50 -4.66
C GLU A 77 2.56 0.02 -4.00
N VAL A 78 2.56 -1.19 -3.44
CA VAL A 78 3.70 -1.77 -2.73
C VAL A 78 3.98 -3.17 -3.25
N HIS A 79 5.26 -3.52 -3.37
CA HIS A 79 5.72 -4.84 -3.79
C HIS A 79 6.84 -5.31 -2.86
N ASP A 80 6.92 -6.62 -2.61
CA ASP A 80 8.03 -7.26 -1.90
C ASP A 80 9.11 -7.82 -2.83
N ASP A 81 9.13 -7.33 -4.08
CA ASP A 81 10.21 -7.59 -5.03
C ASP A 81 11.58 -7.07 -4.53
N ASP A 82 12.62 -7.78 -4.96
CA ASP A 82 14.01 -7.32 -4.86
C ASP A 82 14.32 -6.40 -6.03
N MET A 83 15.15 -5.36 -5.81
CA MET A 83 15.50 -4.39 -6.85
C MET A 83 16.14 -5.03 -8.10
N SER A 84 16.77 -6.20 -7.96
CA SER A 84 17.33 -6.98 -9.07
C SER A 84 16.30 -7.77 -9.88
N ALA A 85 15.08 -7.96 -9.37
CA ALA A 85 14.01 -8.74 -9.99
C ALA A 85 12.64 -8.08 -9.78
N PRO A 86 12.39 -6.89 -10.36
CA PRO A 86 11.18 -6.13 -10.09
C PRO A 86 9.94 -6.80 -10.67
N GLU A 87 8.83 -6.73 -9.92
CA GLU A 87 7.53 -7.18 -10.40
C GLU A 87 6.93 -6.16 -11.39
N PRO A 88 5.98 -6.60 -12.24
CA PRO A 88 5.18 -5.67 -13.03
C PRO A 88 4.49 -4.64 -12.12
N SER A 89 3.96 -3.56 -12.70
CA SER A 89 3.21 -2.57 -11.91
C SER A 89 1.90 -2.20 -12.57
N ILE A 90 1.00 -1.66 -11.76
CA ILE A 90 -0.20 -1.01 -12.27
C ILE A 90 0.22 0.15 -13.20
N ALA A 91 -0.54 0.35 -14.27
CA ALA A 91 -0.26 1.42 -15.22
C ALA A 91 -0.14 2.78 -14.51
N PRO A 92 0.80 3.64 -14.92
CA PRO A 92 0.90 4.99 -14.39
C PRO A 92 -0.42 5.75 -14.55
N HIS A 93 -0.75 6.58 -13.56
CA HIS A 93 -1.98 7.37 -13.52
C HIS A 93 -3.30 6.56 -13.43
N CYS A 94 -3.25 5.28 -13.04
CA CYS A 94 -4.45 4.52 -12.72
C CYS A 94 -5.01 4.93 -11.35
N GLY A 95 -6.15 5.62 -11.32
CA GLY A 95 -6.77 6.09 -10.08
C GLY A 95 -5.90 7.11 -9.33
N GLN A 96 -6.10 7.21 -8.02
CA GLN A 96 -5.39 8.15 -7.15
C GLN A 96 -4.13 7.54 -6.55
N ARG A 97 -3.22 7.04 -7.40
CA ARG A 97 -1.95 6.46 -6.93
C ARG A 97 -0.99 7.55 -6.47
N LEU A 98 -0.61 7.53 -5.19
CA LEU A 98 0.36 8.47 -4.62
C LEU A 98 1.79 8.09 -5.00
N ARG A 99 2.19 6.86 -4.72
CA ARG A 99 3.56 6.35 -4.91
C ARG A 99 3.53 4.86 -5.26
N ARG A 100 4.62 4.39 -5.87
CA ARG A 100 4.99 2.97 -5.94
C ARG A 100 6.21 2.77 -5.04
N VAL A 101 6.17 1.77 -4.17
CA VAL A 101 7.27 1.38 -3.27
C VAL A 101 7.64 -0.06 -3.57
N HIS A 102 8.88 -0.31 -4.02
CA HIS A 102 9.33 -1.64 -4.41
C HIS A 102 10.85 -1.76 -4.30
N GLY A 103 11.40 -2.97 -4.42
CA GLY A 103 12.83 -3.24 -4.40
C GLY A 103 13.47 -3.39 -3.01
N TYR A 104 12.69 -3.29 -1.93
CA TYR A 104 13.16 -3.40 -0.54
C TYR A 104 12.59 -4.63 0.19
N CYS A 105 12.07 -5.60 -0.56
CA CYS A 105 11.42 -6.79 -0.01
C CYS A 105 10.35 -6.41 1.03
N ALA A 106 10.31 -7.13 2.17
CA ALA A 106 9.39 -6.84 3.26
C ALA A 106 9.48 -5.41 3.83
N GLN A 107 10.60 -4.69 3.66
CA GLN A 107 10.72 -3.31 4.13
C GLN A 107 9.89 -2.34 3.29
N SER A 108 9.54 -2.70 2.04
CA SER A 108 8.67 -1.90 1.18
C SER A 108 7.35 -1.55 1.86
N TYR A 109 6.76 -2.47 2.63
CA TYR A 109 5.52 -2.19 3.37
C TYR A 109 5.70 -1.20 4.51
N THR A 110 6.83 -1.25 5.21
CA THR A 110 7.15 -0.28 6.28
C THR A 110 7.32 1.11 5.68
N LEU A 111 8.03 1.22 4.57
CA LEU A 111 8.23 2.48 3.86
C LEU A 111 6.91 3.02 3.29
N ALA A 112 6.09 2.15 2.70
CA ALA A 112 4.76 2.52 2.20
C ALA A 112 3.85 3.04 3.33
N LEU A 113 3.89 2.42 4.52
CA LEU A 113 3.17 2.91 5.70
C LEU A 113 3.70 4.27 6.17
N ALA A 114 5.02 4.48 6.19
CA ALA A 114 5.59 5.77 6.56
C ALA A 114 5.13 6.90 5.62
N ILE A 115 5.16 6.66 4.30
CA ILE A 115 4.64 7.60 3.30
C ILE A 115 3.13 7.84 3.49
N ALA A 116 2.36 6.80 3.81
CA ALA A 116 0.95 6.93 4.11
C ALA A 116 0.69 7.83 5.33
N LEU A 117 1.41 7.61 6.42
CA LEU A 117 1.27 8.40 7.65
C LEU A 117 1.68 9.86 7.44
N GLU A 118 2.75 10.11 6.68
CA GLU A 118 3.14 11.47 6.27
C GLU A 118 2.04 12.14 5.44
N HIS A 119 1.48 11.43 4.45
CA HIS A 119 0.39 11.94 3.62
C HIS A 119 -0.87 12.28 4.44
N LEU A 120 -1.13 11.54 5.51
CA LEU A 120 -2.24 11.78 6.44
C LEU A 120 -1.94 12.87 7.48
N GLY A 121 -0.75 13.47 7.47
CA GLY A 121 -0.34 14.48 8.46
C GLY A 121 -0.09 13.90 9.86
N CYS A 122 0.21 12.60 9.94
CA CYS A 122 0.48 11.88 11.20
C CYS A 122 1.96 11.60 11.42
N ALA A 123 2.83 12.02 10.49
CA ALA A 123 4.24 12.16 10.78
C ALA A 123 4.37 13.31 11.79
N ASP A 124 4.92 13.03 12.97
CA ASP A 124 5.20 14.04 13.98
C ASP A 124 5.95 15.20 13.33
N SER A 125 5.47 16.43 13.54
CA SER A 125 6.07 17.66 13.01
C SER A 125 7.48 17.96 13.60
N GLY A 126 8.13 16.97 14.22
CA GLY A 126 9.42 17.04 14.88
C GLY A 126 10.62 16.70 13.99
N ASN A 127 10.49 16.69 12.67
CA ASN A 127 11.64 16.50 11.79
C ASN A 127 12.31 17.85 11.48
N GLU A 128 12.94 18.45 12.49
CA GLU A 128 14.05 19.38 12.28
C GLU A 128 15.22 18.56 11.71
N VAL A 129 15.14 18.23 10.42
CA VAL A 129 16.25 17.58 9.72
C VAL A 129 17.22 18.67 9.31
N HIS A 130 18.28 18.81 10.09
CA HIS A 130 19.51 19.39 9.58
C HIS A 130 20.05 18.44 8.49
N VAL A 131 19.79 18.77 7.23
CA VAL A 131 20.47 18.12 6.11
C VAL A 131 21.91 18.62 6.15
N GLY A 132 22.82 17.76 6.61
CA GLY A 132 24.25 18.05 6.67
C GLY A 132 24.77 18.56 5.32
N THR A 133 25.65 19.55 5.39
CA THR A 133 26.24 20.30 4.26
C THR A 133 27.02 19.41 3.30
#